data_AF-A0A2G3JAB5-F1
#
_entry.id   AF-A0A2G3JAB5-F1
#
_cell.length_a   1.000
_cell.length_b   1.000
_cell.length_c   1.000
_cell.angle_alpha   90.00
_cell.angle_beta   90.00
_cell.angle_gamma   90.00
#
_symmetry.space_group_name_H-M   'P 1'
#
loop_
_entity.id
_entity.type
_entity.pdbx_description
1 polymer ?
#
loop_
_entity_poly.entity_id
_entity_poly.type
_entity_poly.pdbx_seq_one_letter_code
_entity_poly.pdbx_strand_id
1 'polypeptide(L)'
;MKYLCALSLLASMAAHADTMRCDQQLVSSGDLLTMAAEKCGPPTEKREYSMPATYRNSAGDLVADPSKAPIQHREWTYNFGSSRLMMRIYAVDQKINKIETLGYGK
;
A
#
# COMPACT_ATOMS: atom_id res chain seq x y z
N MET A 1 -9.34 36.18 -39.71
CA MET A 1 -9.89 35.46 -38.53
C MET A 1 -9.25 34.08 -38.51
N LYS A 2 -8.13 33.83 -37.82
CA LYS A 2 -7.88 33.87 -36.36
C LYS A 2 -8.79 32.90 -35.59
N TYR A 3 -8.84 31.64 -36.03
CA TYR A 3 -9.42 30.54 -35.23
C TYR A 3 -8.33 30.02 -34.29
N LEU A 4 -8.46 30.42 -33.04
CA LEU A 4 -7.63 30.04 -31.91
C LEU A 4 -7.43 28.51 -31.88
N CYS A 5 -6.15 28.10 -31.89
CA CYS A 5 -5.73 26.82 -31.32
C CYS A 5 -6.18 26.78 -29.85
N ALA A 6 -7.35 26.20 -29.58
CA ALA A 6 -7.77 25.85 -28.24
C ALA A 6 -7.02 24.58 -27.84
N LEU A 7 -5.78 24.76 -27.37
CA LEU A 7 -4.94 23.72 -26.81
C LEU A 7 -5.52 23.32 -25.44
N SER A 8 -6.36 22.29 -25.41
CA SER A 8 -6.87 21.72 -24.16
C SER A 8 -5.74 21.03 -23.42
N LEU A 9 -5.15 21.74 -22.45
CA LEU A 9 -4.22 21.22 -21.46
C LEU A 9 -4.99 20.27 -20.52
N LEU A 10 -5.08 18.99 -20.89
CA LEU A 10 -5.49 17.94 -19.97
C LEU A 10 -4.37 17.81 -18.92
N ALA A 11 -4.57 18.43 -17.76
CA ALA A 11 -3.71 18.24 -16.60
C ALA A 11 -3.83 16.79 -16.13
N SER A 12 -2.88 15.95 -16.52
CA SER A 12 -2.75 14.59 -16.02
C SER A 12 -2.57 14.65 -14.50
N MET A 13 -3.58 14.25 -13.73
CA MET A 13 -3.41 14.05 -12.29
C MET A 13 -2.40 12.91 -12.10
N ALA A 14 -1.19 13.24 -11.65
CA ALA A 14 -0.18 12.25 -11.34
C ALA A 14 -0.65 11.45 -10.11
N ALA A 15 -1.08 10.21 -10.33
CA ALA A 15 -1.30 9.27 -9.25
C ALA A 15 0.07 8.82 -8.72
N HIS A 16 0.39 9.19 -7.48
CA HIS A 16 1.57 8.69 -6.79
C HIS A 16 1.26 7.29 -6.25
N ALA A 17 1.95 6.29 -6.79
CA ALA A 17 1.99 4.95 -6.22
C ALA A 17 3.33 4.79 -5.48
N ASP A 18 3.29 4.36 -4.22
CA ASP A 18 4.50 3.95 -3.52
C ASP A 18 5.00 2.64 -4.14
N THR A 19 6.31 2.52 -4.32
CA THR A 19 6.91 1.36 -4.98
C THR A 19 8.08 0.79 -4.19
N MET A 20 8.16 -0.54 -4.14
CA MET A 20 9.34 -1.28 -3.69
C MET A 20 10.02 -1.93 -4.89
N ARG A 21 11.34 -1.84 -4.95
CA ARG A 21 12.15 -2.51 -5.96
C ARG A 21 12.90 -3.70 -5.37
N CYS A 22 12.74 -4.85 -6.00
CA CYS A 22 13.41 -6.10 -5.67
C CYS A 22 14.18 -6.56 -6.92
N ASP A 23 15.43 -6.11 -7.00
CA ASP A 23 16.33 -6.28 -8.14
C ASP A 23 15.75 -5.71 -9.46
N GLN A 24 15.19 -6.55 -10.33
CA GLN A 24 14.57 -6.15 -11.60
C GLN A 24 13.04 -6.11 -11.53
N GLN A 25 12.45 -6.46 -10.38
CA GLN A 25 11.01 -6.48 -10.17
C GLN A 25 10.55 -5.26 -9.36
N LEU A 26 9.31 -4.83 -9.63
CA LEU A 26 8.64 -3.76 -8.90
C LEU A 26 7.34 -4.26 -8.29
N VAL A 27 7.11 -3.88 -7.04
CA VAL A 27 5.85 -4.04 -6.29
C VAL A 27 5.33 -2.65 -5.98
N SER A 28 4.05 -2.39 -6.26
CA SER A 28 3.44 -1.07 -6.07
C SER A 28 2.25 -1.13 -5.13
N SER A 29 1.86 0.02 -4.59
CA SER A 29 0.54 0.13 -3.96
C SER A 29 -0.56 -0.26 -4.97
N GLY A 30 -1.55 -1.01 -4.48
CA GLY A 30 -2.62 -1.60 -5.28
C GLY A 30 -2.38 -3.03 -5.75
N ASP A 31 -1.13 -3.51 -5.73
CA ASP A 31 -0.80 -4.91 -6.01
C ASP A 31 -1.40 -5.86 -4.96
N LEU A 32 -1.57 -7.14 -5.34
CA LEU A 32 -1.81 -8.21 -4.39
C LEU A 32 -0.58 -8.43 -3.50
N LEU A 33 -0.80 -8.65 -2.21
CA LEU A 33 0.28 -8.92 -1.25
C LEU A 33 1.09 -10.17 -1.63
N THR A 34 0.45 -11.18 -2.24
CA THR A 34 1.14 -12.39 -2.72
C THR A 34 2.19 -12.08 -3.78
N MET A 35 1.95 -11.10 -4.65
CA MET A 35 2.93 -10.68 -5.66
C MET A 35 4.21 -10.12 -5.03
N ALA A 36 4.14 -9.55 -3.83
CA ALA A 36 5.35 -9.15 -3.12
C ALA A 36 6.23 -10.35 -2.79
N ALA A 37 5.63 -11.47 -2.33
CA ALA A 37 6.38 -12.69 -2.07
C ALA A 37 6.94 -13.32 -3.36
N GLU A 38 6.16 -13.31 -4.44
CA GLU A 38 6.57 -13.86 -5.74
C GLU A 38 7.73 -13.07 -6.37
N LYS A 39 7.68 -11.73 -6.26
CA LYS A 39 8.68 -10.83 -6.88
C LYS A 39 9.92 -10.61 -6.02
N CYS A 40 9.76 -10.58 -4.69
CA CYS A 40 10.81 -10.19 -3.75
C CYS A 40 11.30 -11.32 -2.85
N GLY A 41 10.71 -12.52 -2.95
CA GLY A 41 10.90 -13.59 -1.97
C GLY A 41 10.11 -13.35 -0.68
N PRO A 42 10.26 -14.22 0.32
CA PRO A 42 9.54 -14.07 1.59
C PRO A 42 10.03 -12.83 2.36
N PRO A 43 9.12 -12.11 3.06
CA PRO A 43 9.52 -11.03 3.95
C PRO A 43 10.28 -11.57 5.16
N THR A 44 11.11 -10.73 5.75
CA THR A 44 11.89 -11.03 6.97
C THR A 44 11.01 -11.03 8.22
N GLU A 45 10.00 -10.17 8.27
CA GLU A 45 9.02 -10.10 9.36
C GLU A 45 7.61 -10.05 8.79
N LYS A 46 6.68 -10.78 9.43
CA LYS A 46 5.25 -10.70 9.15
C LYS A 46 4.50 -10.39 10.44
N ARG A 47 3.63 -9.40 10.38
CA ARG A 47 2.63 -9.12 11.42
C ARG A 47 1.26 -9.12 10.79
N GLU A 48 0.33 -9.83 11.41
CA GLU A 48 -1.06 -9.92 10.97
C GLU A 48 -1.97 -9.58 12.14
N TYR A 49 -2.99 -8.77 11.90
CA TYR A 49 -3.97 -8.37 12.90
C TYR A 49 -5.29 -8.02 12.21
N SER A 50 -6.39 -8.09 12.95
CA SER A 50 -7.69 -7.69 12.43
C SER A 50 -8.21 -6.47 13.18
N MET A 51 -8.87 -5.56 12.47
CA MET A 51 -9.58 -4.43 13.06
C MET A 51 -11.09 -4.59 12.82
N PRO A 52 -11.96 -4.22 13.77
CA PRO A 52 -13.39 -4.27 13.53
C PRO A 52 -13.74 -3.36 12.35
N ALA A 53 -14.67 -3.81 11.51
CA ALA A 53 -15.33 -2.91 10.57
C ALA A 53 -16.01 -1.79 11.37
N THR A 54 -16.06 -0.58 10.82
CA THR A 54 -16.66 0.56 11.49
C THR A 54 -17.66 1.28 10.60
N TYR A 55 -18.60 1.97 11.23
CA TYR A 55 -19.54 2.88 10.59
C TYR A 55 -19.70 4.15 11.43
N ARG A 56 -20.26 5.19 10.82
CA ARG A 56 -20.57 6.44 11.52
C ARG A 56 -22.04 6.40 11.97
N ASN A 57 -22.29 6.50 13.27
CA ASN A 57 -23.66 6.48 13.82
C ASN A 57 -24.39 7.81 13.58
N SER A 58 -25.65 7.90 14.03
CA SER A 58 -26.46 9.13 13.93
C SER A 58 -25.91 10.32 14.72
N ALA A 59 -25.10 10.08 15.75
CA ALA A 59 -24.41 11.11 16.53
C ALA A 59 -23.08 11.57 15.87
N GLY A 60 -22.62 10.88 14.83
CA GLY A 60 -21.38 11.18 14.13
C GLY A 60 -20.16 10.41 14.65
N ASP A 61 -20.29 9.53 15.63
CA ASP A 61 -19.19 8.75 16.19
C ASP A 61 -18.83 7.56 15.28
N LEU A 62 -17.54 7.21 15.25
CA LEU A 62 -17.07 5.99 14.61
C LEU A 62 -17.23 4.82 15.60
N VAL A 63 -18.10 3.87 15.26
CA VAL A 63 -18.41 2.69 16.09
C VAL A 63 -18.20 1.40 15.32
N ALA A 64 -17.87 0.34 16.05
CA ALA A 64 -17.72 -0.99 15.47
C ALA A 64 -19.05 -1.49 14.89
N ASP A 65 -18.99 -2.08 13.71
CA ASP A 65 -20.09 -2.73 13.02
C ASP A 65 -20.02 -4.25 13.25
N PRO A 66 -20.76 -4.81 14.22
CA PRO A 66 -20.71 -6.24 14.51
C PRO A 66 -21.36 -7.09 13.40
N SER A 67 -22.07 -6.48 12.45
CA SER A 67 -22.69 -7.19 11.32
C SER A 67 -21.71 -7.52 10.20
N LYS A 68 -20.51 -6.92 10.23
CA LYS A 68 -19.46 -7.13 9.22
C LYS A 68 -18.28 -7.89 9.80
N ALA A 69 -17.62 -8.65 8.92
CA ALA A 69 -16.37 -9.32 9.27
C ALA A 69 -15.29 -8.29 9.64
N PRO A 70 -14.39 -8.60 10.59
CA PRO A 70 -13.20 -7.81 10.84
C PRO A 70 -12.33 -7.70 9.58
N ILE A 71 -11.78 -6.51 9.37
CA ILE A 71 -10.89 -6.19 8.25
C ILE A 71 -9.50 -6.74 8.60
N GLN A 72 -8.90 -7.48 7.67
CA GLN A 72 -7.56 -8.05 7.90
C GLN A 72 -6.49 -7.05 7.52
N HIS A 73 -5.53 -6.84 8.41
CA HIS A 73 -4.36 -6.00 8.19
C HIS A 73 -3.09 -6.84 8.26
N ARG A 74 -2.19 -6.58 7.32
CA ARG A 74 -0.90 -7.29 7.25
C ARG A 74 0.23 -6.29 7.05
N GLU A 75 1.28 -6.47 7.82
CA GLU A 75 2.52 -5.70 7.73
C GLU A 75 3.66 -6.66 7.44
N TRP A 76 4.29 -6.51 6.29
CA TRP A 76 5.42 -7.33 5.87
C TRP A 76 6.66 -6.46 5.76
N THR A 77 7.71 -6.79 6.51
CA THR A 77 9.00 -6.10 6.45
C THR A 77 10.00 -6.89 5.62
N TYR A 78 10.59 -6.25 4.61
CA TYR A 78 11.68 -6.76 3.82
C TYR A 78 12.99 -6.12 4.27
N ASN A 79 13.87 -6.92 4.87
CA ASN A 79 15.21 -6.50 5.26
C ASN A 79 16.22 -6.96 4.19
N PHE A 80 16.93 -5.99 3.61
CA PHE A 80 17.94 -6.22 2.57
C PHE A 80 19.38 -6.13 3.09
N GLY A 81 19.58 -6.15 4.41
CA GLY A 81 20.86 -5.98 5.08
C GLY A 81 21.24 -4.52 5.30
N SER A 82 22.50 -4.30 5.67
CA SER A 82 23.03 -2.97 6.02
C SER A 82 23.32 -2.06 4.83
N SER A 83 23.26 -2.58 3.60
CA SER A 83 23.61 -1.86 2.37
C SER A 83 22.40 -1.24 1.66
N ARG A 84 21.17 -1.61 2.04
CA ARG A 84 19.93 -1.10 1.44
C ARG A 84 18.88 -0.84 2.51
N LEU A 85 18.10 0.23 2.33
CA LEU A 85 17.00 0.57 3.25
C LEU A 85 15.96 -0.56 3.26
N MET A 86 15.51 -0.95 4.45
CA MET A 86 14.42 -1.90 4.58
C MET A 86 13.12 -1.27 4.08
N MET A 87 12.17 -2.13 3.72
CA MET A 87 10.88 -1.67 3.22
C MET A 87 9.75 -2.39 3.96
N ARG A 88 8.71 -1.66 4.33
CA ARG A 88 7.51 -2.22 4.96
C ARG A 88 6.30 -2.05 4.06
N ILE A 89 5.63 -3.15 3.79
CA ILE A 89 4.37 -3.21 3.08
C ILE A 89 3.25 -3.25 4.11
N TYR A 90 2.25 -2.40 3.92
CA TYR A 90 0.96 -2.50 4.60
C TYR A 90 -0.06 -2.99 3.57
N ALA A 91 -0.85 -3.98 3.98
CA ALA A 91 -1.94 -4.50 3.18
C ALA A 91 -3.22 -4.57 4.00
N VAL A 92 -4.32 -4.28 3.33
CA VAL A 92 -5.68 -4.46 3.84
C VAL A 92 -6.33 -5.56 3.01
N ASP A 93 -6.86 -6.56 3.70
CA ASP A 93 -7.17 -7.87 3.16
C ASP A 93 -5.98 -8.37 2.34
N GLN A 94 -6.12 -8.52 1.02
CA GLN A 94 -5.08 -9.01 0.11
C GLN A 94 -4.38 -7.92 -0.71
N LYS A 95 -4.77 -6.65 -0.54
CA LYS A 95 -4.30 -5.55 -1.39
C LYS A 95 -3.32 -4.67 -0.63
N ILE A 96 -2.17 -4.40 -1.24
CA ILE A 96 -1.19 -3.45 -0.72
C ILE A 96 -1.80 -2.06 -0.77
N ASN A 97 -1.88 -1.38 0.38
CA ASN A 97 -2.41 -0.02 0.45
C ASN A 97 -1.32 1.03 0.69
N LYS A 98 -0.17 0.64 1.28
CA LYS A 98 0.97 1.54 1.52
C LYS A 98 2.28 0.77 1.46
N ILE A 99 3.32 1.42 0.94
CA ILE A 99 4.69 0.94 1.04
C ILE A 99 5.51 2.05 1.70
N GLU A 100 6.29 1.70 2.72
CA GLU A 100 7.07 2.64 3.51
C GLU A 100 8.55 2.24 3.53
N THR A 101 9.42 3.21 3.31
CA THR A 101 10.86 3.04 3.49
C THR A 101 11.22 3.21 4.96
N LEU A 102 11.97 2.25 5.51
CA LEU A 102 12.47 2.27 6.87
C LEU A 102 13.98 2.60 6.88
N GLY A 103 14.64 2.41 8.04
CA GLY A 103 16.09 2.44 8.14
C GLY A 103 16.76 1.20 7.53
N TYR A 104 18.09 1.12 7.69
CA TYR A 104 18.87 -0.06 7.33
C TYR A 104 18.65 -1.20 8.33
N GLY A 105 18.71 -2.43 7.83
CA GLY A 105 18.70 -3.62 8.69
C GLY A 105 20.08 -3.95 9.24
N LYS A 106 20.09 -4.77 10.29
CA LYS A 106 21.29 -5.47 10.75
C LYS A 106 21.42 -6.82 10.07
#